data_AF-A0A938VQZ8-F1
#
_entry.id   AF-A0A938VQZ8-F1
#
_cell.length_a   1.000
_cell.length_b   1.000
_cell.length_c   1.000
_cell.angle_alpha   90.00
_cell.angle_beta   90.00
_cell.angle_gamma   90.00
#
_symmetry.space_group_name_H-M   'P 1'
#
loop_
_entity.id
_entity.type
_entity.pdbx_description
1 polymer ?
#
loop_
_entity_poly.entity_id
_entity_poly.type
_entity_poly.pdbx_seq_one_letter_code
_entity_poly.pdbx_strand_id
1 'polypeptide(L)'
;MARIGWALLSLLALLWPGTLSGPLDGAPLQGRIEAILIGLAVPVLIWLHPSFLRLRLARGAIVLVLVTKIAAPFLLTQEGLCIAFEPPYPMVRDSTGKPHAWDMRADWLAPDPQCSAIMTRSYRDTFEVPAWFYNLPPPNDAVVRTGFSPGEIAVRMRGTGYISVGAPGTLQLTTGPQTNTRALVNGVPMPAAGPGRQEIPLPAGVHALQFDGTLLGKEWPVVPDWNGIEMGAAGFPLVTKTRPSRFERAAMPWAGTLLTLLIGAVLAAWVISALRSIGDGVLRSGPRPRRSRWRWSPARCLPRHTSTPRP
;
A
#
# COMPACT_ATOMS: atom_id res chain seq x y z
N MET A 1 -26.01 10.91 -6.79
CA MET A 1 -25.38 9.72 -7.37
C MET A 1 -23.95 9.96 -7.87
N ALA A 2 -23.69 10.93 -8.76
CA ALA A 2 -22.33 11.13 -9.33
C ALA A 2 -21.19 11.31 -8.30
N ARG A 3 -21.44 11.95 -7.14
CA ARG A 3 -20.41 12.15 -6.11
C ARG A 3 -19.96 10.85 -5.44
N ILE A 4 -20.91 9.96 -5.12
CA ILE A 4 -20.63 8.67 -4.49
C ILE A 4 -19.81 7.81 -5.43
N GLY A 5 -20.16 7.79 -6.73
CA GLY A 5 -19.38 7.07 -7.74
C GLY A 5 -17.93 7.52 -7.82
N TRP A 6 -17.66 8.84 -7.83
CA TRP A 6 -16.28 9.35 -7.84
C TRP A 6 -15.51 9.10 -6.54
N ALA A 7 -16.19 9.10 -5.40
CA ALA A 7 -15.57 8.71 -4.13
C ALA A 7 -15.14 7.23 -4.15
N LEU A 8 -16.03 6.34 -4.60
CA LEU A 8 -15.72 4.92 -4.77
C LEU A 8 -14.58 4.70 -5.77
N LEU A 9 -14.58 5.41 -6.90
CA LEU A 9 -13.48 5.33 -7.87
C LEU A 9 -12.15 5.83 -7.30
N SER A 10 -12.16 6.88 -6.47
CA SER A 10 -10.94 7.35 -5.81
C SER A 10 -10.41 6.33 -4.79
N LEU A 11 -11.31 5.71 -4.00
CA LEU A 11 -10.93 4.64 -3.09
C LEU A 11 -10.37 3.44 -3.86
N LEU A 12 -11.04 3.04 -4.94
CA LEU A 12 -10.57 1.95 -5.80
C LEU A 12 -9.20 2.28 -6.40
N ALA A 13 -9.00 3.46 -6.98
CA ALA A 13 -7.72 3.85 -7.58
C ALA A 13 -6.56 3.81 -6.57
N LEU A 14 -6.81 4.20 -5.32
CA LEU A 14 -5.79 4.27 -4.28
C LEU A 14 -5.56 2.91 -3.61
N LEU A 15 -6.62 2.15 -3.31
CA LEU A 15 -6.57 0.86 -2.63
C LEU A 15 -6.32 -0.33 -3.56
N TRP A 16 -6.54 -0.21 -4.87
CA TRP A 16 -6.30 -1.32 -5.79
C TRP A 16 -4.83 -1.77 -5.72
N PRO A 17 -4.56 -3.08 -5.62
CA PRO A 17 -3.19 -3.59 -5.54
C PRO A 17 -2.39 -3.24 -6.80
N GLY A 18 -1.22 -2.64 -6.62
CA GLY A 18 -0.26 -2.42 -7.69
C GLY A 18 0.64 -3.63 -7.95
N THR A 19 1.07 -3.81 -9.20
CA THR A 19 2.15 -4.75 -9.54
C THR A 19 3.54 -4.16 -9.37
N LEU A 20 3.62 -2.84 -9.30
CA LEU A 20 4.83 -2.06 -9.07
C LEU A 20 4.97 -1.79 -7.58
N SER A 21 6.19 -1.83 -7.08
CA SER A 21 6.49 -1.49 -5.69
C SER A 21 6.79 0.01 -5.52
N GLY A 22 6.41 0.56 -4.37
CA GLY A 22 6.42 1.97 -4.08
C GLY A 22 5.78 2.29 -2.72
N PRO A 23 5.90 3.54 -2.24
CA PRO A 23 5.37 3.91 -0.92
C PRO A 23 3.84 4.08 -0.90
N LEU A 24 3.14 3.96 -2.04
CA LEU A 24 1.70 4.23 -2.22
C LEU A 24 1.06 3.23 -3.19
N ASP A 25 1.29 1.93 -2.97
CA ASP A 25 0.92 0.87 -3.91
C ASP A 25 -0.53 0.39 -3.76
N GLY A 26 -1.16 0.68 -2.63
CA GLY A 26 -2.52 0.26 -2.30
C GLY A 26 -2.53 -0.98 -1.40
N ALA A 27 -3.54 -1.84 -1.55
CA ALA A 27 -3.67 -3.01 -0.70
C ALA A 27 -2.60 -4.07 -1.02
N PRO A 28 -2.00 -4.72 0.00
CA PRO A 28 -2.13 -4.42 1.42
C PRO A 28 -1.37 -3.15 1.82
N LEU A 29 -1.92 -2.35 2.74
CA LEU A 29 -1.27 -1.13 3.23
C LEU A 29 -0.06 -1.51 4.09
N GLN A 30 1.13 -1.58 3.50
CA GLN A 30 2.31 -2.20 4.14
C GLN A 30 3.05 -1.23 5.07
N GLY A 31 2.98 0.07 4.76
CA GLY A 31 3.69 1.11 5.47
C GLY A 31 2.78 1.91 6.41
N ARG A 32 3.36 2.44 7.50
CA ARG A 32 2.66 3.38 8.40
C ARG A 32 2.15 4.62 7.65
N ILE A 33 2.99 5.16 6.76
CA ILE A 33 2.65 6.34 5.93
C ILE A 33 1.46 6.02 5.02
N GLU A 34 1.51 4.87 4.36
CA GLU A 34 0.44 4.43 3.46
C GLU A 34 -0.88 4.21 4.20
N ALA A 35 -0.83 3.54 5.36
CA ALA A 35 -1.98 3.35 6.23
C ALA A 35 -2.61 4.67 6.69
N ILE A 36 -1.79 5.66 7.04
CA ILE A 36 -2.28 6.99 7.43
C ILE A 36 -2.86 7.74 6.22
N LEU A 37 -2.14 7.79 5.10
CA LEU A 37 -2.56 8.59 3.94
C LEU A 37 -3.79 7.98 3.25
N ILE A 38 -3.75 6.68 2.94
CA ILE A 38 -4.81 6.01 2.19
C ILE A 38 -5.91 5.50 3.13
N GLY A 39 -5.54 4.88 4.25
CA GLY A 39 -6.49 4.28 5.19
C GLY A 39 -7.26 5.30 6.03
N LEU A 40 -6.68 6.47 6.33
CA LEU A 40 -7.32 7.48 7.17
C LEU A 40 -7.57 8.81 6.44
N ALA A 41 -6.52 9.41 5.85
CA ALA A 41 -6.64 10.77 5.31
C ALA A 41 -7.60 10.84 4.11
N VAL A 42 -7.58 9.86 3.20
CA VAL A 42 -8.50 9.83 2.05
C VAL A 42 -9.97 9.74 2.46
N PRO A 43 -10.41 8.80 3.33
CA PRO A 43 -11.77 8.80 3.86
C PRO A 43 -12.18 10.14 4.49
N VAL A 44 -11.28 10.73 5.30
CA VAL A 44 -11.51 12.04 5.92
C VAL A 44 -11.66 13.15 4.88
N LEU A 45 -10.84 13.17 3.83
CA LEU A 45 -10.92 14.14 2.74
C LEU A 45 -12.18 13.98 1.89
N ILE A 46 -12.63 12.74 1.66
CA ILE A 46 -13.91 12.44 1.01
C ILE A 46 -15.07 13.02 1.82
N TRP A 47 -15.02 12.87 3.14
CA TRP A 47 -16.07 13.36 4.04
C TRP A 47 -16.06 14.89 4.18
N LEU A 48 -14.90 15.49 4.46
CA LEU A 48 -14.75 16.93 4.70
C LEU A 48 -14.81 17.76 3.42
N HIS A 49 -14.22 17.30 2.32
CA HIS A 49 -14.09 18.08 1.09
C HIS A 49 -14.41 17.27 -0.18
N PRO A 50 -15.66 16.77 -0.34
CA PRO A 50 -16.09 16.03 -1.52
C PRO A 50 -16.12 16.89 -2.79
N SER A 51 -15.99 18.21 -2.66
CA SER A 51 -16.07 19.14 -3.79
C SER A 51 -14.89 19.01 -4.76
N PHE A 52 -13.73 18.55 -4.27
CA PHE A 52 -12.53 18.26 -5.09
C PHE A 52 -12.82 17.25 -6.19
N LEU A 53 -13.63 16.22 -5.89
CA LEU A 53 -14.04 15.16 -6.83
C LEU A 53 -14.95 15.67 -7.97
N ARG A 54 -15.33 16.95 -7.98
CA ARG A 54 -16.04 17.58 -9.10
C ARG A 54 -15.11 18.16 -10.16
N LEU A 55 -13.82 18.36 -9.84
CA LEU A 55 -12.84 18.93 -10.76
C LEU A 55 -12.52 17.94 -11.88
N ARG A 56 -12.57 18.39 -13.14
CA ARG A 56 -12.26 17.54 -14.31
C ARG A 56 -10.83 16.98 -14.24
N LEU A 57 -9.87 17.79 -13.79
CA LEU A 57 -8.48 17.37 -13.61
C LEU A 57 -8.36 16.27 -12.56
N ALA A 58 -9.01 16.41 -11.39
CA ALA A 58 -9.00 15.39 -10.35
C ALA A 58 -9.59 14.06 -10.86
N ARG A 59 -10.71 14.13 -11.58
CA ARG A 59 -11.35 12.96 -12.21
C ARG A 59 -10.43 12.28 -13.22
N GLY A 60 -9.82 13.07 -14.10
CA GLY A 60 -8.85 12.56 -15.09
C GLY A 60 -7.67 11.86 -14.43
N ALA A 61 -7.12 12.45 -13.37
CA ALA A 61 -6.02 11.84 -12.62
C ALA A 61 -6.41 10.55 -11.89
N ILE A 62 -7.60 10.49 -11.27
CA ILE A 62 -8.14 9.27 -10.65
C ILE A 62 -8.29 8.16 -11.69
N VAL A 63 -8.88 8.46 -12.85
CA VAL A 63 -9.02 7.50 -13.95
C VAL A 63 -7.65 7.05 -14.45
N LEU A 64 -6.69 7.96 -14.60
CA LEU A 64 -5.35 7.63 -15.05
C LEU A 64 -4.64 6.67 -14.07
N VAL A 65 -4.68 6.95 -12.77
CA VAL A 65 -4.16 6.04 -11.72
C VAL A 65 -4.81 4.66 -11.83
N LEU A 66 -6.14 4.62 -11.90
CA LEU A 66 -6.89 3.37 -11.96
C LEU A 66 -6.56 2.56 -13.22
N VAL A 67 -6.58 3.19 -14.39
CA VAL A 67 -6.23 2.55 -15.66
C VAL A 67 -4.79 2.04 -15.63
N THR A 68 -3.86 2.81 -15.05
CA THR A 68 -2.46 2.40 -14.94
C THR A 68 -2.33 1.15 -14.06
N LYS A 69 -2.97 1.13 -12.90
CA LYS A 69 -2.96 -0.05 -12.00
C LYS A 69 -3.64 -1.28 -12.60
N ILE A 70 -4.73 -1.09 -13.35
CA ILE A 70 -5.43 -2.20 -14.03
C ILE A 70 -4.61 -2.72 -15.22
N ALA A 71 -3.97 -1.84 -15.99
CA ALA A 71 -3.19 -2.22 -17.16
C ALA A 71 -1.84 -2.86 -16.79
N ALA A 72 -1.23 -2.45 -15.67
CA ALA A 72 0.11 -2.90 -15.28
C ALA A 72 0.25 -4.43 -15.18
N PRO A 73 -0.66 -5.21 -14.57
CA PRO A 73 -0.59 -6.68 -14.58
C PRO A 73 -0.55 -7.33 -15.96
N PHE A 74 -1.08 -6.67 -17.00
CA PHE A 74 -1.07 -7.19 -18.37
C PHE A 74 0.21 -6.84 -19.13
N LEU A 75 0.96 -5.85 -18.65
CA LEU A 75 2.12 -5.28 -19.33
C LEU A 75 3.44 -5.55 -18.60
N LEU A 76 3.38 -5.77 -17.29
CA LEU A 76 4.53 -5.84 -16.39
C LEU A 76 4.38 -7.03 -15.44
N THR A 77 5.48 -7.74 -15.22
CA THR A 77 5.60 -8.75 -14.16
C THR A 77 5.37 -8.14 -12.78
N GLN A 78 4.75 -8.90 -11.89
CA GLN A 78 4.62 -8.54 -10.48
C GLN A 78 6.00 -8.35 -9.85
N GLU A 79 6.24 -7.15 -9.30
CA GLU A 79 7.43 -6.83 -8.52
C GLU A 79 7.38 -7.51 -7.15
N GLY A 80 8.54 -7.95 -6.66
CA GLY A 80 8.72 -8.67 -5.41
C GLY A 80 8.93 -10.18 -5.58
N LEU A 81 9.29 -10.83 -4.47
CA LEU A 81 9.44 -12.29 -4.40
C LEU A 81 8.12 -12.93 -4.01
N CYS A 82 7.82 -14.08 -4.62
CA CYS A 82 6.72 -14.90 -4.17
C CYS A 82 7.12 -15.69 -2.93
N ILE A 83 6.42 -15.47 -1.82
CA ILE A 83 6.60 -16.19 -0.56
C ILE A 83 5.43 -17.15 -0.37
N ALA A 84 5.74 -18.42 -0.14
CA ALA A 84 4.78 -19.45 0.24
C ALA A 84 5.05 -19.88 1.69
N PHE A 85 4.00 -19.94 2.49
CA PHE A 85 4.04 -20.48 3.85
C PHE A 85 3.41 -21.87 3.87
N GLU A 86 4.14 -22.84 4.40
CA GLU A 86 3.78 -24.24 4.46
C GLU A 86 3.82 -24.70 5.93
N PRO A 87 2.70 -24.56 6.65
CA PRO A 87 2.61 -25.05 8.01
C PRO A 87 2.62 -26.59 8.06
N PRO A 88 3.09 -27.21 9.15
CA PRO A 88 3.18 -28.67 9.29
C PRO A 88 1.80 -29.33 9.43
N TYR A 89 0.77 -28.55 9.72
CA TYR A 89 -0.63 -28.97 9.80
C TYR A 89 -1.55 -27.82 9.41
N PRO A 90 -2.79 -28.09 8.98
CA PRO A 90 -3.76 -27.03 8.67
C PRO A 90 -3.98 -26.11 9.88
N MET A 91 -3.85 -24.80 9.66
CA MET A 91 -3.96 -23.79 10.72
C MET A 91 -5.30 -23.04 10.70
N VAL A 92 -6.11 -23.21 9.65
CA VAL A 92 -7.39 -22.50 9.46
C VAL A 92 -8.53 -23.52 9.40
N ARG A 93 -9.66 -23.20 10.06
CA ARG A 93 -10.91 -23.98 9.99
C ARG A 93 -11.38 -24.12 8.54
N ASP A 94 -11.79 -25.32 8.16
CA ASP A 94 -12.25 -25.66 6.80
C ASP A 94 -11.19 -25.46 5.69
N SER A 95 -9.90 -25.28 6.03
CA SER A 95 -8.85 -25.15 5.02
C SER A 95 -8.54 -26.49 4.33
N THR A 96 -8.90 -26.57 3.06
CA THR A 96 -8.34 -27.53 2.12
C THR A 96 -7.08 -26.94 1.48
N GLY A 97 -5.98 -26.80 2.22
CA GLY A 97 -4.71 -26.34 1.63
C GLY A 97 -3.84 -25.44 2.52
N LYS A 98 -2.91 -24.73 1.87
CA LYS A 98 -1.98 -23.78 2.50
C LYS A 98 -2.69 -22.54 3.05
N PRO A 99 -2.14 -21.87 4.07
CA PRO A 99 -2.77 -20.73 4.68
C PRO A 99 -2.74 -19.51 3.73
N HIS A 100 -3.85 -18.78 3.71
CA HIS A 100 -4.06 -17.61 2.85
C HIS A 100 -3.62 -16.34 3.58
N ALA A 101 -3.04 -15.38 2.85
CA ALA A 101 -2.75 -14.04 3.37
C ALA A 101 -3.63 -12.99 2.66
N TRP A 102 -3.77 -11.82 3.27
CA TRP A 102 -4.50 -10.67 2.71
C TRP A 102 -3.74 -9.93 1.60
N ASP A 103 -2.66 -10.51 1.07
CA ASP A 103 -1.89 -9.91 -0.01
C ASP A 103 -2.56 -10.17 -1.36
N MET A 104 -3.38 -9.22 -1.80
CA MET A 104 -4.15 -9.31 -3.04
C MET A 104 -3.28 -9.42 -4.32
N ARG A 105 -1.97 -9.18 -4.21
CA ARG A 105 -1.00 -9.35 -5.31
C ARG A 105 -0.56 -10.82 -5.47
N ALA A 106 -0.85 -11.65 -4.48
CA ALA A 106 -0.54 -13.07 -4.47
C ALA A 106 -1.77 -13.91 -4.91
N ASP A 107 -1.75 -15.22 -4.65
CA ASP A 107 -2.81 -16.12 -5.06
C ASP A 107 -3.94 -16.16 -4.00
N TRP A 108 -4.33 -15.00 -3.47
CA TRP A 108 -5.14 -14.85 -2.25
C TRP A 108 -6.57 -15.43 -2.32
N LEU A 109 -7.11 -15.64 -3.52
CA LEU A 109 -8.41 -16.29 -3.74
C LEU A 109 -8.29 -17.79 -4.07
N ALA A 110 -7.08 -18.31 -4.26
CA ALA A 110 -6.87 -19.70 -4.61
C ALA A 110 -7.03 -20.60 -3.38
N PRO A 111 -7.73 -21.74 -3.46
CA PRO A 111 -7.87 -22.67 -2.34
C PRO A 111 -6.52 -23.18 -1.81
N ASP A 112 -5.56 -23.45 -2.71
CA ASP A 112 -4.18 -23.84 -2.39
C ASP A 112 -3.17 -22.85 -3.02
N PRO A 113 -2.85 -21.74 -2.35
CA PRO A 113 -2.00 -20.69 -2.92
C PRO A 113 -0.57 -21.20 -3.12
N GLN A 114 -0.07 -21.13 -4.35
CA GLN A 114 1.36 -21.34 -4.63
C GLN A 114 2.17 -20.12 -4.18
N CYS A 115 1.52 -18.97 -4.15
CA CYS A 115 2.04 -17.72 -3.62
C CYS A 115 1.15 -17.22 -2.49
N SER A 116 1.61 -17.30 -1.25
CA SER A 116 0.89 -16.76 -0.10
C SER A 116 1.02 -15.24 -0.03
N ALA A 117 2.19 -14.69 -0.36
CA ALA A 117 2.46 -13.26 -0.31
C ALA A 117 3.52 -12.80 -1.32
N ILE A 118 3.54 -11.51 -1.63
CA ILE A 118 4.56 -10.86 -2.44
C ILE A 118 5.45 -10.00 -1.55
N MET A 119 6.70 -10.39 -1.39
CA MET A 119 7.69 -9.67 -0.61
C MET A 119 8.34 -8.59 -1.47
N THR A 120 8.00 -7.34 -1.19
CA THR A 120 8.56 -6.12 -1.82
C THR A 120 9.51 -5.35 -0.89
N ARG A 121 9.63 -5.80 0.36
CA ARG A 121 10.50 -5.24 1.40
C ARG A 121 10.97 -6.35 2.33
N SER A 122 11.98 -6.09 3.13
CA SER A 122 12.41 -7.00 4.20
C SER A 122 11.34 -7.16 5.27
N TYR A 123 11.33 -8.34 5.90
CA TYR A 123 10.58 -8.62 7.11
C TYR A 123 11.56 -8.70 8.28
N ARG A 124 11.43 -7.81 9.26
CA ARG A 124 12.34 -7.76 10.42
C ARG A 124 11.79 -8.52 11.62
N ASP A 125 10.47 -8.67 11.66
CA ASP A 125 9.75 -9.35 12.71
C ASP A 125 8.45 -9.98 12.18
N THR A 126 7.77 -10.72 13.05
CA THR A 126 6.50 -11.40 12.74
C THR A 126 5.35 -10.45 12.40
N PHE A 127 5.39 -9.18 12.82
CA PHE A 127 4.35 -8.19 12.48
C PHE A 127 4.53 -7.61 11.08
N GLU A 128 5.74 -7.68 10.52
CA GLU A 128 6.02 -7.25 9.16
C GLU A 128 5.70 -8.31 8.11
N VAL A 129 5.67 -9.57 8.51
CA VAL A 129 5.24 -10.66 7.63
C VAL A 129 3.76 -10.44 7.30
N PRO A 130 3.36 -10.42 6.01
CA PRO A 130 1.97 -10.22 5.60
C PRO A 130 1.03 -11.37 6.01
N ALA A 131 1.54 -12.33 6.79
CA ALA A 131 0.87 -13.50 7.31
C ALA A 131 -0.07 -13.18 8.49
N TRP A 132 -0.94 -12.18 8.32
CA TRP A 132 -2.26 -12.25 8.97
C TRP A 132 -3.02 -13.35 8.26
N PHE A 133 -2.62 -14.60 8.51
CA PHE A 133 -3.37 -15.75 8.06
C PHE A 133 -4.81 -15.52 8.50
N TYR A 134 -5.75 -15.62 7.55
CA TYR A 134 -7.16 -15.45 7.89
C TYR A 134 -7.45 -16.20 9.17
N ASN A 135 -8.12 -15.51 10.11
CA ASN A 135 -8.81 -16.06 11.26
C ASN A 135 -8.47 -17.52 11.49
N LEU A 136 -7.63 -17.78 12.48
CA LEU A 136 -7.24 -19.10 12.95
C LEU A 136 -8.23 -19.60 14.04
N PRO A 137 -9.58 -19.61 13.89
CA PRO A 137 -10.31 -20.46 14.81
C PRO A 137 -9.81 -21.88 14.49
N PRO A 138 -9.48 -22.65 15.53
CA PRO A 138 -9.00 -24.00 15.33
C PRO A 138 -10.02 -24.80 14.48
N PRO A 139 -9.57 -25.87 13.80
CA PRO A 139 -10.41 -26.66 12.89
C PRO A 139 -11.72 -27.19 13.51
N ASN A 140 -11.78 -27.28 14.83
CA ASN A 140 -12.95 -27.67 15.60
C ASN A 140 -13.30 -26.52 16.55
N ASP A 141 -14.56 -26.35 16.98
CA ASP A 141 -15.01 -25.37 17.99
C ASP A 141 -14.34 -25.53 19.38
N ALA A 142 -13.24 -26.29 19.46
CA ALA A 142 -12.38 -26.40 20.62
C ALA A 142 -11.75 -25.04 20.94
N VAL A 143 -11.69 -24.73 22.23
CA VAL A 143 -10.96 -23.57 22.77
C VAL A 143 -9.55 -23.54 22.19
N VAL A 144 -9.10 -22.35 21.77
CA VAL A 144 -7.76 -22.03 21.26
C VAL A 144 -6.72 -22.99 21.85
N ARG A 145 -6.22 -23.93 21.04
CA ARG A 145 -5.12 -24.80 21.47
C ARG A 145 -3.90 -23.90 21.71
N THR A 146 -3.31 -23.99 22.89
CA THR A 146 -1.97 -23.44 23.13
C THR A 146 -1.00 -24.02 22.08
N GLY A 147 -0.07 -23.21 21.57
CA GLY A 147 0.87 -23.66 20.54
C GLY A 147 0.39 -23.48 19.10
N PHE A 148 -0.56 -22.59 18.81
CA PHE A 148 -1.00 -22.22 17.45
C PHE A 148 -0.78 -20.73 17.14
N SER A 149 -0.09 -19.99 18.03
CA SER A 149 0.25 -18.60 17.78
C SER A 149 1.45 -18.49 16.83
N PRO A 150 1.58 -17.41 16.05
CA PRO A 150 2.80 -17.13 15.28
C PRO A 150 4.05 -17.28 16.17
N GLY A 151 5.01 -18.06 15.68
CA GLY A 151 6.26 -18.34 16.36
C GLY A 151 6.27 -19.52 17.35
N GLU A 152 5.11 -20.08 17.72
CA GLU A 152 5.04 -21.31 18.51
C GLU A 152 5.16 -22.58 17.65
N ILE A 153 5.00 -22.40 16.34
CA ILE A 153 4.92 -23.46 15.33
C ILE A 153 5.98 -23.21 14.26
N ALA A 154 6.69 -24.28 13.91
CA ALA A 154 7.68 -24.26 12.84
C ALA A 154 6.95 -24.15 11.49
N VAL A 155 6.98 -22.99 10.84
CA VAL A 155 6.37 -22.79 9.52
C VAL A 155 7.46 -22.83 8.47
N ARG A 156 7.35 -23.73 7.48
CA ARG A 156 8.26 -23.70 6.35
C ARG A 156 7.90 -22.51 5.46
N MET A 157 8.90 -21.72 5.10
CA MET A 157 8.78 -20.60 4.20
C MET A 157 9.62 -20.88 2.97
N ARG A 158 9.01 -20.71 1.80
CA ARG A 158 9.70 -20.78 0.51
C ARG A 158 9.56 -19.47 -0.22
N GLY A 159 10.68 -18.83 -0.54
CA GLY A 159 10.74 -17.66 -1.41
C GLY A 159 11.19 -18.03 -2.81
N THR A 160 10.54 -17.48 -3.84
CA THR A 160 10.92 -17.68 -5.24
C THR A 160 10.75 -16.40 -6.05
N GLY A 161 11.59 -16.21 -7.06
CA GLY A 161 11.48 -15.10 -8.00
C GLY A 161 12.76 -14.90 -8.79
N TYR A 162 12.93 -13.68 -9.30
CA TYR A 162 14.08 -13.28 -10.10
C TYR A 162 14.63 -11.95 -9.62
N ILE A 163 15.94 -11.84 -9.52
CA ILE A 163 16.65 -10.57 -9.29
C ILE A 163 17.36 -10.15 -10.58
N SER A 164 17.25 -8.88 -10.94
CA SER A 164 17.92 -8.28 -12.09
C SER A 164 18.97 -7.29 -11.63
N VAL A 165 20.24 -7.66 -11.78
CA VAL A 165 21.39 -6.89 -11.31
C VAL A 165 22.14 -6.27 -12.48
N GLY A 166 22.37 -4.95 -12.42
CA GLY A 166 23.04 -4.21 -13.49
C GLY A 166 24.57 -4.30 -13.45
N ALA A 167 25.12 -4.57 -12.28
CA ALA A 167 26.55 -4.74 -12.04
C ALA A 167 26.78 -5.93 -11.08
N PRO A 168 27.96 -6.55 -11.08
CA PRO A 168 28.31 -7.57 -10.10
C PRO A 168 28.19 -7.05 -8.67
N GLY A 169 27.78 -7.92 -7.74
CA GLY A 169 27.64 -7.58 -6.33
C GLY A 169 27.26 -8.79 -5.49
N THR A 170 26.93 -8.55 -4.23
CA THR A 170 26.55 -9.59 -3.27
C THR A 170 25.13 -9.35 -2.79
N LEU A 171 24.28 -10.36 -3.01
CA LEU A 171 23.01 -10.48 -2.33
C LEU A 171 23.27 -11.19 -1.01
N GLN A 172 23.01 -10.53 0.10
CA GLN A 172 23.01 -11.16 1.41
C GLN A 172 21.57 -11.42 1.84
N LEU A 173 21.33 -12.61 2.41
CA LEU A 173 20.05 -12.98 3.01
C LEU A 173 20.29 -13.24 4.48
N THR A 174 19.75 -12.37 5.32
CA THR A 174 19.83 -12.50 6.78
C THR A 174 18.51 -13.05 7.31
N THR A 175 18.60 -14.14 8.07
CA THR A 175 17.47 -14.80 8.74
C THR A 175 17.73 -15.00 10.22
N GLY A 176 16.70 -15.40 10.97
CA GLY A 176 16.80 -15.56 12.42
C GLY A 176 17.78 -16.67 12.82
N PRO A 177 18.31 -16.64 14.06
CA PRO A 177 19.26 -17.64 14.55
C PRO A 177 18.67 -19.05 14.61
N GLN A 178 17.35 -19.17 14.70
CA GLN A 178 16.62 -20.44 14.69
C GLN A 178 16.13 -20.84 13.29
N THR A 179 16.43 -20.03 12.26
CA THR A 179 15.98 -20.27 10.89
C THR A 179 17.11 -20.93 10.09
N ASN A 180 16.92 -22.20 9.75
CA ASN A 180 17.77 -22.88 8.79
C ASN A 180 17.33 -22.51 7.38
N THR A 181 18.02 -21.56 6.76
CA THR A 181 17.71 -21.11 5.40
C THR A 181 18.70 -21.69 4.40
N ARG A 182 18.20 -22.21 3.28
CA ARG A 182 18.97 -22.63 2.10
C ARG A 182 18.57 -21.76 0.93
N ALA A 183 19.51 -21.10 0.26
CA ALA A 183 19.24 -20.45 -1.02
C ALA A 183 19.78 -21.26 -2.20
N LEU A 184 19.10 -21.12 -3.33
CA LEU A 184 19.51 -21.60 -4.62
C LEU A 184 19.51 -20.41 -5.59
N VAL A 185 20.54 -20.34 -6.42
CA VAL A 185 20.63 -19.38 -7.52
C VAL A 185 20.72 -20.16 -8.81
N ASN A 186 19.79 -19.90 -9.73
CA ASN A 186 19.72 -20.63 -11.00
C ASN A 186 19.72 -22.16 -10.81
N GLY A 187 19.10 -22.63 -9.72
CA GLY A 187 19.05 -24.06 -9.34
C GLY A 187 20.30 -24.60 -8.64
N VAL A 188 21.35 -23.78 -8.47
CA VAL A 188 22.58 -24.17 -7.79
C VAL A 188 22.50 -23.79 -6.30
N PRO A 189 22.71 -24.73 -5.36
CA PRO A 189 22.68 -24.43 -3.93
C PRO A 189 23.85 -23.53 -3.52
N MET A 190 23.56 -22.50 -2.74
CA MET A 190 24.55 -21.57 -2.22
C MET A 190 25.04 -22.02 -0.83
N PRO A 191 26.35 -21.96 -0.56
CA PRO A 191 26.86 -22.25 0.77
C PRO A 191 26.38 -21.19 1.78
N ALA A 192 26.14 -21.62 3.02
CA ALA A 192 25.87 -20.69 4.10
C ALA A 192 27.15 -19.92 4.45
N ALA A 193 27.04 -18.61 4.66
CA ALA A 193 28.14 -17.77 5.14
C ALA A 193 28.26 -17.83 6.68
N GLY A 194 27.18 -18.20 7.37
CA GLY A 194 27.15 -18.42 8.80
C GLY A 194 25.73 -18.77 9.28
N PRO A 195 25.53 -18.94 10.59
CA PRO A 195 24.20 -19.13 11.17
C PRO A 195 23.26 -17.98 10.78
N GLY A 196 22.13 -18.30 10.15
CA GLY A 196 21.15 -17.30 9.71
C GLY A 196 21.67 -16.31 8.65
N ARG A 197 22.78 -16.59 7.95
CA ARG A 197 23.33 -15.68 6.95
C ARG A 197 23.76 -16.43 5.69
N GLN A 198 23.29 -15.95 4.55
CA GLN A 198 23.78 -16.35 3.24
C GLN A 198 24.40 -15.15 2.52
N GLU A 199 25.54 -15.36 1.88
CA GLU A 199 26.17 -14.39 1.00
C GLU A 199 26.25 -14.99 -0.40
N ILE A 200 25.65 -14.31 -1.35
CA ILE A 200 25.39 -14.84 -2.68
C ILE A 200 26.00 -13.86 -3.69
N PRO A 201 27.24 -14.12 -4.15
CA PRO A 201 27.85 -13.29 -5.19
C PRO A 201 27.10 -13.52 -6.51
N LEU A 202 26.64 -12.43 -7.12
CA LEU A 202 25.93 -12.44 -8.39
C LEU A 202 26.67 -11.59 -9.42
N PRO A 203 26.98 -12.11 -10.63
CA PRO A 203 27.43 -11.30 -11.74
C PRO A 203 26.28 -10.43 -12.26
N ALA A 204 26.57 -9.47 -13.15
CA ALA A 204 25.52 -8.72 -13.85
C ALA A 204 24.62 -9.67 -14.66
N GLY A 205 23.30 -9.53 -14.56
CA GLY A 205 22.37 -10.46 -15.20
C GLY A 205 21.00 -10.55 -14.53
N VAL A 206 20.24 -11.57 -14.93
CA VAL A 206 18.97 -11.95 -14.31
C VAL A 206 19.13 -13.34 -13.74
N HIS A 207 18.89 -13.48 -12.46
CA HIS A 207 19.12 -14.71 -11.71
C HIS A 207 17.83 -15.19 -11.09
N ALA A 208 17.51 -16.47 -11.28
CA ALA A 208 16.43 -17.11 -10.54
C ALA A 208 16.89 -17.28 -9.09
N LEU A 209 16.08 -16.78 -8.15
CA LEU A 209 16.29 -16.93 -6.72
C LEU A 209 15.27 -17.91 -6.17
N GLN A 210 15.75 -18.81 -5.32
CA GLN A 210 14.90 -19.58 -4.44
C GLN A 210 15.55 -19.60 -3.06
N PHE A 211 14.75 -19.45 -2.01
CA PHE A 211 15.20 -19.78 -0.66
C PHE A 211 14.12 -20.58 0.06
N ASP A 212 14.57 -21.43 0.96
CA ASP A 212 13.74 -22.34 1.74
C ASP A 212 14.24 -22.30 3.17
N GLY A 213 13.36 -22.10 4.13
CA GLY A 213 13.74 -22.17 5.52
C GLY A 213 12.56 -22.41 6.44
N THR A 214 12.86 -22.77 7.68
CA THR A 214 11.84 -22.99 8.71
C THR A 214 11.82 -21.81 9.66
N LEU A 215 10.71 -21.09 9.69
CA LEU A 215 10.46 -19.99 10.60
C LEU A 215 10.01 -20.55 11.95
N LEU A 216 10.73 -20.20 13.02
CA LEU A 216 10.46 -20.60 14.39
C LEU A 216 10.75 -19.42 15.33
N GLY A 217 10.00 -19.29 16.44
CA GLY A 217 10.13 -18.17 17.37
C GLY A 217 9.42 -16.89 16.89
N LYS A 218 9.52 -15.79 17.63
CA LYS A 218 8.71 -14.57 17.38
C LYS A 218 9.35 -13.54 16.46
N GLU A 219 10.60 -13.72 16.08
CA GLU A 219 11.38 -12.67 15.42
C GLU A 219 11.45 -12.81 13.90
N TRP A 220 11.06 -13.96 13.32
CA TRP A 220 11.10 -14.31 11.88
C TRP A 220 11.75 -13.29 10.92
N PRO A 221 13.04 -12.96 11.04
CA PRO A 221 13.62 -11.97 10.16
C PRO A 221 13.95 -12.64 8.84
N VAL A 222 13.62 -11.96 7.75
CA VAL A 222 13.92 -12.31 6.37
C VAL A 222 14.29 -11.01 5.69
N VAL A 223 15.59 -10.71 5.72
CA VAL A 223 16.15 -9.42 5.32
C VAL A 223 17.13 -9.65 4.17
N PRO A 224 16.68 -9.53 2.91
CA PRO A 224 17.57 -9.48 1.77
C PRO A 224 18.18 -8.09 1.65
N ASP A 225 19.49 -8.04 1.43
CA ASP A 225 20.22 -6.82 1.14
C ASP A 225 21.16 -7.03 -0.07
N TRP A 226 21.36 -5.98 -0.84
CA TRP A 226 22.23 -5.94 -1.99
C TRP A 226 23.34 -4.94 -1.73
N ASN A 227 24.56 -5.42 -1.51
CA ASN A 227 25.70 -4.59 -1.11
C ASN A 227 25.37 -3.67 0.08
N GLY A 228 24.62 -4.17 1.08
CA GLY A 228 24.17 -3.39 2.24
C GLY A 228 22.95 -2.49 2.03
N ILE A 229 22.39 -2.44 0.81
CA ILE A 229 21.10 -1.78 0.54
C ILE A 229 19.98 -2.79 0.75
N GLU A 230 19.07 -2.53 1.67
CA GLU A 230 17.98 -3.46 1.98
C GLU A 230 16.89 -3.49 0.90
N MET A 231 16.22 -4.64 0.75
CA MET A 231 15.07 -4.77 -0.15
C MET A 231 13.98 -3.75 0.16
N GLY A 232 13.50 -3.06 -0.88
CA GLY A 232 12.50 -1.99 -0.79
C GLY A 232 13.11 -0.58 -0.63
N ALA A 233 14.42 -0.46 -0.39
CA ALA A 233 15.09 0.83 -0.43
C ALA A 233 15.46 1.26 -1.86
N ALA A 234 15.60 2.56 -2.07
CA ALA A 234 16.09 3.11 -3.33
C ALA A 234 17.50 2.58 -3.64
N GLY A 235 17.70 2.03 -4.84
CA GLY A 235 18.96 1.43 -5.26
C GLY A 235 19.06 -0.08 -5.06
N PHE A 236 18.07 -0.72 -4.41
CA PHE A 236 17.95 -2.16 -4.43
C PHE A 236 17.63 -2.66 -5.86
N PRO A 237 18.22 -3.78 -6.32
CA PRO A 237 17.95 -4.30 -7.66
C PRO A 237 16.47 -4.68 -7.86
N LEU A 238 16.01 -4.61 -9.11
CA LEU A 238 14.65 -5.04 -9.45
C LEU A 238 14.46 -6.52 -9.13
N VAL A 239 13.42 -6.83 -8.35
CA VAL A 239 13.02 -8.20 -8.04
C VAL A 239 11.60 -8.45 -8.52
N THR A 240 11.35 -9.61 -9.10
CA THR A 240 10.09 -9.94 -9.80
C THR A 240 9.69 -11.39 -9.57
N LYS A 241 8.37 -11.66 -9.57
CA LYS A 241 7.81 -13.02 -9.38
C LYS A 241 8.21 -13.95 -10.53
N THR A 242 8.25 -13.43 -11.75
CA THR A 242 8.61 -14.16 -12.97
C THR A 242 9.77 -13.47 -13.69
N ARG A 243 10.40 -14.16 -14.65
CA ARG A 243 11.57 -13.62 -15.34
C ARG A 243 11.20 -12.35 -16.11
N PRO A 244 11.79 -11.19 -15.82
CA PRO A 244 11.45 -9.95 -16.50
C PRO A 244 12.09 -9.91 -17.89
N SER A 245 11.34 -9.37 -18.84
CA SER A 245 11.79 -9.03 -20.19
C SER A 245 12.77 -7.86 -20.18
N ARG A 246 13.42 -7.59 -21.33
CA ARG A 246 14.31 -6.43 -21.48
C ARG A 246 13.56 -5.10 -21.31
N PHE A 247 12.33 -5.03 -21.81
CA PHE A 247 11.48 -3.86 -21.71
C PHE A 247 11.12 -3.57 -20.26
N GLU A 248 10.68 -4.58 -19.51
CA GLU A 248 10.28 -4.43 -18.10
C GLU A 248 11.45 -3.94 -17.24
N ARG A 249 12.65 -4.49 -17.44
CA ARG A 249 13.85 -4.02 -16.71
C ARG A 249 14.16 -2.53 -16.94
N ALA A 250 13.85 -2.01 -18.13
CA ALA A 250 14.04 -0.60 -18.43
C ALA A 250 12.87 0.27 -17.91
N ALA A 251 11.64 -0.23 -17.98
CA ALA A 251 10.44 0.53 -17.67
C ALA A 251 10.08 0.56 -16.17
N MET A 252 10.20 -0.58 -15.48
CA MET A 252 9.72 -0.75 -14.09
C MET A 252 10.31 0.25 -13.09
N PRO A 253 11.63 0.56 -13.10
CA PRO A 253 12.21 1.53 -12.15
C PRO A 253 11.53 2.91 -12.21
N TRP A 254 11.14 3.33 -13.42
CA TRP A 254 10.47 4.61 -13.64
C TRP A 254 8.97 4.52 -13.42
N ALA A 255 8.33 3.41 -13.82
CA ALA A 255 6.90 3.23 -13.72
C ALA A 255 6.40 3.35 -12.27
N GLY A 256 7.07 2.71 -11.31
CA GLY A 256 6.71 2.80 -9.88
C GLY A 256 6.83 4.22 -9.35
N THR A 257 7.91 4.92 -9.73
CA THR A 257 8.14 6.33 -9.35
C THR A 257 7.08 7.25 -9.93
N LEU A 258 6.75 7.11 -11.22
CA LEU A 258 5.74 7.93 -11.90
C LEU A 258 4.34 7.72 -11.31
N LEU A 259 3.97 6.47 -11.01
CA LEU A 259 2.70 6.17 -10.35
C LEU A 259 2.64 6.78 -8.94
N THR A 260 3.72 6.64 -8.17
CA THR A 260 3.84 7.26 -6.84
C THR A 260 3.70 8.78 -6.90
N LEU A 261 4.39 9.44 -7.83
CA LEU A 261 4.30 10.89 -8.03
C LEU A 261 2.89 11.32 -8.43
N LEU A 262 2.23 10.56 -9.30
CA LEU A 262 0.86 10.83 -9.73
C LEU A 262 -0.12 10.74 -8.55
N ILE A 263 -0.03 9.67 -7.75
CA ILE A 263 -0.87 9.49 -6.55
C ILE A 263 -0.57 10.61 -5.54
N GLY A 264 0.70 10.87 -5.27
CA GLY A 264 1.13 11.94 -4.36
C GLY A 264 0.61 13.31 -4.79
N ALA A 265 0.65 13.62 -6.09
CA ALA A 265 0.12 14.87 -6.64
C ALA A 265 -1.41 14.98 -6.45
N VAL A 266 -2.16 13.90 -6.65
CA VAL A 266 -3.62 13.88 -6.40
C VAL A 266 -3.92 14.12 -4.92
N LEU A 267 -3.22 13.43 -4.02
CA LEU A 267 -3.40 13.58 -2.57
C LEU A 267 -3.04 14.99 -2.10
N ALA A 268 -1.87 15.50 -2.52
CA ALA A 268 -1.42 16.84 -2.17
C ALA A 268 -2.39 17.92 -2.68
N ALA A 269 -2.84 17.82 -3.94
CA ALA A 269 -3.82 18.75 -4.48
C ALA A 269 -5.16 18.71 -3.73
N TRP A 270 -5.60 17.52 -3.28
CA TRP A 270 -6.81 17.37 -2.50
C TRP A 270 -6.68 18.02 -1.12
N VAL A 271 -5.58 17.77 -0.41
CA VAL A 271 -5.28 18.38 0.90
C VAL A 271 -5.19 19.91 0.77
N ILE A 272 -4.42 20.43 -0.19
CA ILE A 272 -4.27 21.87 -0.42
C ILE A 272 -5.64 22.51 -0.73
N SER A 273 -6.47 21.84 -1.54
CA SER A 273 -7.82 22.31 -1.85
C SER A 273 -8.72 22.36 -0.62
N ALA A 274 -8.65 21.34 0.24
CA ALA A 274 -9.41 21.29 1.49
C ALA A 274 -8.99 22.42 2.45
N LEU A 275 -7.69 22.60 2.68
CA LEU A 275 -7.16 23.64 3.56
C LEU A 275 -7.55 25.05 3.10
N ARG A 276 -7.47 25.34 1.79
CA ARG A 276 -7.92 26.63 1.23
C ARG A 276 -9.40 26.87 1.47
N SER A 277 -10.23 25.84 1.31
CA SER A 277 -11.68 25.97 1.52
C SER A 277 -12.05 26.28 2.98
N ILE A 278 -11.29 25.75 3.94
CA ILE A 278 -11.46 26.03 5.36
C ILE A 278 -11.03 27.47 5.66
N GLY A 279 -9.87 27.89 5.16
CA GLY A 279 -9.36 29.26 5.34
C GLY A 279 -10.33 30.33 4.82
N ASP A 280 -10.88 30.13 3.62
CA ASP A 280 -11.87 31.04 3.03
C ASP A 280 -13.17 31.10 3.86
N GLY A 281 -13.58 29.97 4.44
CA GLY A 281 -14.74 29.90 5.34
C GLY A 281 -14.54 30.72 6.60
N VAL A 282 -13.39 30.55 7.27
CA VAL A 282 -13.03 31.27 8.50
C VAL A 282 -12.96 32.78 8.26
N LEU A 283 -12.30 33.21 7.18
CA LEU A 283 -12.18 34.63 6.82
C LEU A 283 -13.54 35.27 6.52
N ARG A 284 -14.47 34.52 5.91
CA ARG A 284 -15.83 35.02 5.63
C ARG A 284 -16.75 35.05 6.85
N SER A 285 -16.49 34.22 7.87
CA SER A 285 -17.21 34.23 9.15
C SER A 285 -16.70 35.26 10.16
N GLY A 286 -15.66 36.03 9.83
CA GLY A 286 -15.26 37.19 10.60
C GLY A 286 -16.45 38.14 10.81
N PRO A 287 -16.55 38.86 11.95
CA PRO A 287 -17.69 39.69 12.27
C PRO A 287 -17.90 40.69 11.13
N ARG A 288 -18.96 40.45 10.33
CA ARG A 288 -19.36 41.41 9.30
C ARG A 288 -19.56 42.72 10.04
N PRO A 289 -18.84 43.81 9.68
CA PRO A 289 -19.10 45.10 10.28
C PRO A 289 -20.59 45.34 10.12
N ARG A 290 -21.28 45.44 11.25
CA ARG A 290 -22.72 45.63 11.33
C ARG A 290 -22.96 46.94 10.60
N ARG A 291 -23.28 46.88 9.30
CA ARG A 291 -23.69 48.05 8.52
C ARG A 291 -24.95 48.51 9.22
N SER A 292 -24.79 49.46 10.13
CA SER A 292 -25.88 50.22 10.70
C SER A 292 -26.59 50.80 9.49
N ARG A 293 -27.76 50.24 9.18
CA ARG A 293 -28.73 50.88 8.31
C ARG A 293 -29.18 52.13 9.06
N TRP A 294 -28.37 53.17 9.05
CA TRP A 294 -28.86 54.54 9.19
C TRP A 294 -29.64 54.83 7.92
N ARG A 295 -30.89 54.36 7.93
CA ARG A 295 -31.91 54.74 6.98
C ARG A 295 -32.20 56.21 7.30
N TRP A 296 -31.51 57.11 6.61
CA TRP A 296 -31.93 58.51 6.54
C TRP A 296 -33.30 58.51 5.88
N SER A 297 -34.36 58.56 6.70
CA SER A 297 -35.69 58.93 6.24
C SER A 297 -35.67 60.44 6.01
N PRO A 298 -35.83 60.94 4.76
CA PRO A 298 -36.10 62.35 4.57
C PRO A 298 -37.45 62.65 5.24
N ALA A 299 -37.42 63.52 6.25
CA ALA A 299 -38.59 64.02 6.93
C ALA A 299 -39.55 64.65 5.90
N ARG A 300 -40.79 64.14 5.82
CA ARG A 300 -41.89 64.82 5.15
C ARG A 300 -42.29 66.01 6.03
N CYS A 301 -41.91 67.22 5.62
CA CYS A 301 -42.56 68.43 6.10
C CYS A 301 -43.98 68.48 5.51
N LEU A 302 -44.99 68.26 6.35
CA LEU A 302 -46.39 68.55 6.04
C LEU A 302 -46.72 69.98 6.51
N PRO A 303 -47.28 70.84 5.66
CA PRO A 303 -47.74 72.16 6.09
C PRO A 303 -49.05 72.06 6.87
N ARG A 304 -49.08 72.84 7.94
CA ARG A 304 -50.17 73.06 8.90
C ARG A 304 -51.23 73.93 8.21
N HIS A 305 -52.37 73.36 7.80
CA HIS A 305 -53.51 74.17 7.37
C HIS A 305 -54.41 74.50 8.57
N THR A 306 -54.53 75.80 8.78
CA THR A 306 -55.31 76.49 9.78
C THR A 306 -56.81 76.34 9.55
N SER A 307 -57.51 76.12 10.66
CA SER A 307 -58.93 76.27 10.87
C SER A 307 -59.47 77.62 10.36
N THR A 308 -60.59 77.60 9.64
CA THR A 308 -61.52 78.73 9.51
C THR A 308 -62.87 78.32 10.11
N PRO A 309 -63.52 79.19 10.91
CA PRO A 309 -64.81 78.90 11.52
C PRO A 309 -65.98 79.58 10.78
N ARG A 310 -67.20 79.05 11.05
CA ARG A 310 -68.55 79.67 10.99
C ARG A 310 -69.27 79.74 9.63
N PRO A 311 -70.62 79.86 9.62
CA PRO A 311 -71.56 80.10 10.73
C PRO A 311 -72.33 78.87 11.24
#